data_AF-A0A9D7R9A6-F1
#
_entry.id   AF-A0A9D7R9A6-F1
#
_cell.length_a   1.000
_cell.length_b   1.000
_cell.length_c   1.000
_cell.angle_alpha   90.00
_cell.angle_beta   90.00
_cell.angle_gamma   90.00
#
_symmetry.space_group_name_H-M   'P 1'
#
loop_
_entity.id
_entity.type
_entity.pdbx_description
1 polymer ?
#
loop_
_entity_poly.entity_id
_entity_poly.type
_entity_poly.pdbx_seq_one_letter_code
_entity_poly.pdbx_strand_id
1 'polypeptide(L)'
;MSIKVTDVRKGMVLQMDGELWVVTRYDHITPGNWRAINQVYLRNLRTGSQRQMRMGSSETVEPAYLEKKNCEYLYSDGDGYVFMDQTTFDQFTLLREMVGEQMVFIKENESVIVTFFEERPVTVELPSSVVMEIVEAEAAVKGNSVTNLTKNAKTETGLEVKVPLHIGVGEKVKISTETGEFLGRAN
;
A
#
# COMPACT_ATOMS: atom_id res chain seq x y z
N MET A 1 -6.24 -2.75 26.51
CA MET A 1 -6.48 -1.40 27.09
C MET A 1 -7.54 -0.73 26.24
N SER A 2 -8.75 -0.54 26.71
CA SER A 2 -9.86 0.02 25.92
C SER A 2 -9.94 1.55 26.03
N ILE A 3 -10.06 2.26 24.91
CA ILE A 3 -10.28 3.72 24.86
C ILE A 3 -11.76 4.04 24.63
N LYS A 4 -12.21 5.24 25.00
CA LYS A 4 -13.57 5.68 24.67
C LYS A 4 -13.66 5.96 23.18
N VAL A 5 -14.85 5.76 22.61
CA VAL A 5 -15.11 6.08 21.20
C VAL A 5 -14.85 7.55 20.88
N THR A 6 -15.01 8.45 21.84
CA THR A 6 -14.73 9.89 21.70
C THR A 6 -13.25 10.21 21.46
N ASP A 7 -12.35 9.32 21.90
CA ASP A 7 -10.90 9.47 21.72
C ASP A 7 -10.41 8.88 20.40
N VAL A 8 -11.30 8.24 19.64
CA VAL A 8 -10.96 7.72 18.31
C VAL A 8 -10.62 8.87 17.37
N ARG A 9 -9.55 8.66 16.59
CA ARG A 9 -9.08 9.58 15.56
C ARG A 9 -8.93 8.86 14.23
N LYS A 10 -9.02 9.62 13.14
CA LYS A 10 -8.69 9.14 11.80
C LYS A 10 -7.25 8.61 11.80
N GLY A 11 -7.05 7.44 11.21
CA GLY A 11 -5.75 6.75 11.16
C GLY A 11 -5.47 5.82 12.34
N MET A 12 -6.27 5.85 13.42
CA MET A 12 -6.15 4.85 14.47
C MET A 12 -6.59 3.48 13.94
N VAL A 13 -5.99 2.43 14.48
CA VAL A 13 -6.38 1.06 14.17
C VAL A 13 -7.05 0.45 15.37
N LEU A 14 -8.17 -0.21 15.14
CA LEU A 14 -8.99 -0.84 16.15
C LEU A 14 -8.99 -2.34 15.90
N GLN A 15 -8.86 -3.10 16.98
CA GLN A 15 -9.02 -4.55 16.96
C GLN A 15 -10.48 -4.86 17.27
N MET A 16 -11.17 -5.52 16.35
CA MET A 16 -12.57 -5.89 16.50
C MET A 16 -12.81 -7.25 15.84
N ASP A 17 -13.51 -8.14 16.54
CA ASP A 17 -13.85 -9.49 16.03
C ASP A 17 -12.61 -10.31 15.60
N GLY A 18 -11.44 -10.04 16.20
CA GLY A 18 -10.16 -10.66 15.81
C GLY A 18 -9.53 -10.10 14.53
N GLU A 19 -10.12 -9.07 13.93
CA GLU A 19 -9.60 -8.39 12.75
C GLU A 19 -9.12 -6.96 13.06
N LEU A 20 -8.20 -6.46 12.24
CA LEU A 20 -7.63 -5.12 12.37
C LEU A 20 -8.32 -4.16 11.40
N TRP A 21 -8.83 -3.06 11.94
CA TRP A 21 -9.61 -2.07 11.21
C TRP A 21 -9.00 -0.68 11.35
N VAL A 22 -8.60 -0.05 10.25
CA VAL A 22 -8.13 1.34 10.24
C VAL A 22 -9.31 2.31 10.12
N VAL A 23 -9.33 3.33 10.96
CA VAL A 23 -10.35 4.40 10.94
C VAL A 23 -10.06 5.35 9.78
N THR A 24 -10.91 5.31 8.75
CA THR A 24 -10.79 6.18 7.58
C THR A 24 -11.47 7.52 7.78
N ARG A 25 -12.57 7.54 8.55
CA ARG A 25 -13.34 8.74 8.84
C ARG A 25 -14.08 8.60 10.18
N TYR A 26 -14.23 9.73 10.87
CA TYR A 26 -14.93 9.83 12.15
C TYR A 26 -15.85 11.04 12.11
N ASP A 27 -17.14 10.84 12.38
CA ASP A 27 -18.15 11.90 12.46
C ASP A 27 -18.81 11.87 13.83
N HIS A 28 -18.74 12.98 14.56
CA HIS A 28 -19.47 13.17 15.81
C HIS A 28 -20.76 13.95 15.53
N ILE A 29 -21.89 13.27 15.67
CA ILE A 29 -23.21 13.81 15.39
C ILE A 29 -23.90 14.10 16.73
N THR A 30 -24.29 15.35 16.95
CA THR A 30 -25.03 15.78 18.13
C THR A 30 -26.41 16.31 17.71
N PRO A 31 -27.43 15.45 17.58
CA PRO A 31 -28.77 15.90 17.22
C PRO A 31 -29.37 16.64 18.42
N GLY A 32 -29.92 17.85 18.22
CA GLY A 32 -30.27 18.76 19.31
C GLY A 32 -31.16 18.19 20.44
N ASN A 33 -31.97 17.15 20.17
CA ASN A 33 -32.84 16.50 21.16
C ASN A 33 -32.47 15.02 21.48
N TRP A 34 -31.36 14.50 20.94
CA TRP A 34 -30.95 13.11 21.09
C TRP A 34 -29.53 13.00 21.65
N ARG A 35 -29.20 11.80 22.15
CA ARG A 35 -27.84 11.48 22.59
C ARG A 35 -26.87 11.57 21.41
N ALA A 36 -25.67 12.07 21.67
CA ALA A 36 -24.62 12.14 20.67
C ALA A 36 -24.27 10.74 20.13
N ILE A 37 -24.07 10.66 18.81
CA ILE A 37 -23.74 9.44 18.09
C ILE A 37 -22.39 9.66 17.40
N ASN A 38 -21.46 8.74 17.61
CA ASN A 38 -20.19 8.72 16.92
C ASN A 38 -20.27 7.70 15.79
N GLN A 39 -20.11 8.17 14.57
CA GLN A 39 -20.12 7.35 13.38
C GLN A 39 -18.69 7.18 12.88
N VAL A 40 -18.21 5.94 12.93
CA VAL A 40 -16.84 5.59 12.59
C VAL A 40 -16.87 4.76 11.31
N TYR A 41 -16.10 5.21 10.32
CA TYR A 41 -15.86 4.47 9.09
C TYR A 41 -14.53 3.76 9.21
N LEU A 42 -14.57 2.46 8.97
CA LEU A 42 -13.48 1.52 9.16
C LEU A 42 -13.14 0.87 7.83
N ARG A 43 -11.86 0.55 7.64
CA ARG A 43 -11.37 -0.30 6.55
C ARG A 43 -10.56 -1.44 7.15
N ASN A 44 -10.87 -2.67 6.78
CA ASN A 44 -10.13 -3.85 7.22
C ASN A 44 -8.74 -3.80 6.58
N LEU A 45 -7.69 -3.98 7.37
CA LEU A 45 -6.31 -3.94 6.88
C LEU A 45 -5.92 -5.21 6.09
N ARG A 46 -6.56 -6.34 6.38
CA ARG A 46 -6.29 -7.62 5.73
C ARG A 46 -7.10 -7.81 4.46
N THR A 47 -8.38 -7.45 4.48
CA THR A 47 -9.31 -7.71 3.36
C THR A 47 -9.66 -6.45 2.55
N GLY A 48 -9.28 -5.26 3.01
CA GLY A 48 -9.66 -3.99 2.37
C GLY A 48 -11.15 -3.63 2.50
N SER A 49 -11.96 -4.49 3.13
CA SER A 49 -13.40 -4.29 3.28
C SER A 49 -13.73 -3.04 4.09
N GLN A 50 -14.74 -2.29 3.67
CA GLN A 50 -15.18 -1.10 4.40
C GLN A 50 -16.37 -1.45 5.32
N ARG A 51 -16.33 -0.97 6.56
CA ARG A 51 -17.40 -1.15 7.55
C ARG A 51 -17.74 0.20 8.17
N GLN A 52 -19.03 0.44 8.36
CA GLN A 52 -19.53 1.61 9.06
C GLN A 52 -20.09 1.17 10.41
N MET A 53 -19.70 1.85 11.48
CA MET A 53 -20.19 1.57 12.82
C MET A 53 -20.73 2.84 13.47
N ARG A 54 -21.82 2.71 14.22
CA ARG A 54 -22.43 3.79 15.01
C ARG A 54 -22.33 3.39 16.47
N MET A 55 -21.68 4.22 17.27
CA MET A 55 -21.47 3.95 18.69
C MET A 55 -21.89 5.16 19.53
N GLY A 56 -22.45 4.88 20.70
CA GLY A 56 -22.73 5.92 21.69
C GLY A 56 -21.44 6.43 22.32
N SER A 57 -21.46 7.66 22.86
CA SER A 57 -20.27 8.25 23.51
C SER A 57 -19.78 7.52 24.77
N SER A 58 -20.56 6.57 25.28
CA SER A 58 -20.20 5.73 26.44
C SER A 58 -19.54 4.41 26.04
N GLU A 59 -19.50 4.07 24.75
CA GLU A 59 -18.89 2.83 24.29
C GLU A 59 -17.37 2.94 24.26
N THR A 60 -16.71 1.79 24.40
CA THR A 60 -15.25 1.66 24.39
C THR A 60 -14.80 0.75 23.25
N VAL A 61 -13.65 1.07 22.68
CA VAL A 61 -13.01 0.30 21.61
C VAL A 61 -11.58 -0.05 22.01
N GLU A 62 -11.06 -1.15 21.47
CA GLU A 62 -9.69 -1.57 21.70
C GLU A 62 -8.79 -1.05 20.57
N PRO A 63 -7.88 -0.11 20.85
CA PRO A 63 -6.90 0.33 19.87
C PRO A 63 -5.83 -0.76 19.71
N ALA A 64 -5.56 -1.08 18.45
CA ALA A 64 -4.40 -1.83 18.04
C ALA A 64 -3.23 -0.86 17.80
N TYR A 65 -2.12 -1.08 18.48
CA TYR A 65 -0.89 -0.34 18.21
C TYR A 65 -0.20 -0.97 17.01
N LEU A 66 -0.19 -0.23 15.90
CA LEU A 66 0.58 -0.59 14.73
C LEU A 66 1.89 0.19 14.73
N GLU A 67 2.98 -0.53 14.54
CA GLU A 67 4.30 0.03 14.38
C GLU A 67 4.64 0.04 12.88
N LYS A 68 4.67 1.23 12.28
CA LYS A 68 5.10 1.40 10.90
C LYS A 68 6.61 1.58 10.88
N LYS A 69 7.30 0.66 10.22
CA LYS A 69 8.75 0.69 10.07
C LYS A 69 9.12 0.90 8.62
N ASN A 70 10.10 1.77 8.39
CA ASN A 70 10.75 1.87 7.09
C ASN A 70 11.74 0.71 6.98
N CYS A 71 11.49 -0.15 6.02
CA CYS A 71 12.32 -1.31 5.73
C CYS A 71 12.81 -1.21 4.29
N GLU A 72 13.90 -1.87 3.98
CA GLU A 72 14.47 -1.95 2.66
C GLU A 72 14.36 -3.38 2.18
N TYR A 73 13.87 -3.56 0.96
CA TYR A 73 13.81 -4.90 0.36
C TYR A 73 15.20 -5.30 -0.13
N LEU A 74 15.71 -6.42 0.37
CA LEU A 74 17.04 -6.90 0.01
C LEU A 74 17.00 -7.81 -1.21
N TYR A 75 16.41 -9.00 -1.06
CA TYR A 75 16.32 -10.03 -2.11
C TYR A 75 15.16 -10.99 -1.83
N SER A 76 14.78 -11.76 -2.84
CA SER A 76 13.80 -12.84 -2.70
C SER A 76 14.52 -14.16 -2.40
N ASP A 77 14.08 -14.87 -1.36
CA ASP A 77 14.58 -16.19 -0.99
C ASP A 77 13.46 -17.21 -1.24
N GLY A 78 13.46 -17.87 -2.40
CA GLY A 78 12.57 -18.99 -2.77
C GLY A 78 11.08 -18.85 -2.42
N ASP A 79 10.74 -19.11 -1.16
CA ASP A 79 9.42 -19.08 -0.54
C ASP A 79 9.00 -17.70 0.03
N GLY A 80 9.91 -16.72 0.09
CA GLY A 80 9.66 -15.41 0.69
C GLY A 80 10.56 -14.29 0.20
N TYR A 81 10.43 -13.16 0.87
CA TYR A 81 11.14 -11.92 0.58
C TYR A 81 11.82 -11.41 1.84
N VAL A 82 13.11 -11.10 1.73
CA VAL A 82 13.93 -10.61 2.84
C VAL A 82 13.90 -9.09 2.84
N PHE A 83 13.54 -8.52 3.99
CA PHE A 83 13.53 -7.10 4.25
C PHE A 83 14.48 -6.78 5.40
N MET A 84 15.08 -5.61 5.37
CA MET A 84 15.92 -5.07 6.41
C MET A 84 15.29 -3.83 7.00
N ASP A 85 15.09 -3.79 8.30
CA ASP A 85 14.64 -2.58 8.97
C ASP A 85 15.72 -1.49 8.92
N GLN A 86 15.39 -0.29 8.43
CA GLN A 86 16.38 0.80 8.29
C GLN A 86 16.75 1.46 9.62
N THR A 87 16.01 1.17 10.71
CA THR A 87 16.25 1.78 12.03
C THR A 87 17.14 0.91 12.91
N THR A 88 16.89 -0.40 12.87
CA THR A 88 17.52 -1.42 13.72
C THR A 88 18.52 -2.28 12.96
N PHE A 89 18.49 -2.25 11.62
CA PHE A 89 19.26 -3.13 10.74
C PHE A 89 18.94 -4.63 10.94
N ASP A 90 17.81 -4.95 11.58
CA ASP A 90 17.30 -6.30 11.71
C ASP A 90 16.72 -6.79 10.38
N GLN A 91 17.08 -8.02 10.00
CA GLN A 91 16.57 -8.67 8.80
C GLN A 91 15.43 -9.62 9.16
N PHE A 92 14.34 -9.54 8.42
CA PHE A 92 13.19 -10.43 8.58
C PHE A 92 12.70 -10.90 7.21
N THR A 93 12.16 -12.11 7.18
CA THR A 93 11.61 -12.71 5.95
C THR A 93 10.09 -12.68 6.01
N LEU A 94 9.46 -12.16 4.96
CA LEU A 94 8.01 -12.22 4.77
C LEU A 94 7.68 -13.28 3.73
N LEU A 95 6.69 -14.12 4.03
CA LEU A 95 6.18 -15.11 3.08
C LEU A 95 5.51 -14.42 1.90
N ARG A 96 5.61 -15.02 0.71
CA ARG A 96 5.01 -14.50 -0.53
C ARG A 96 3.50 -14.26 -0.42
N GLU A 97 2.80 -15.11 0.34
CA GLU A 97 1.37 -14.98 0.60
C GLU A 97 0.99 -13.71 1.38
N MET A 98 1.89 -13.18 2.21
CA MET A 98 1.65 -11.95 2.98
C MET A 98 1.92 -10.68 2.17
N VAL A 99 2.84 -10.73 1.22
CA VAL A 99 3.22 -9.55 0.42
C VAL A 99 2.39 -9.43 -0.86
N GLY A 100 1.83 -10.53 -1.36
CA GLY A 100 0.93 -10.55 -2.52
C GLY A 100 1.61 -10.25 -3.86
N GLU A 101 0.80 -9.99 -4.90
CA GLU A 101 1.26 -9.64 -6.27
C GLU A 101 2.01 -8.30 -6.35
N GLN A 102 1.97 -7.50 -5.28
CA GLN A 102 2.62 -6.21 -5.18
C GLN A 102 4.14 -6.28 -5.36
N MET A 103 4.75 -7.45 -5.12
CA MET A 103 6.19 -7.63 -5.28
C MET A 103 6.69 -7.54 -6.74
N VAL A 104 5.82 -7.67 -7.74
CA VAL A 104 6.23 -7.47 -9.15
C VAL A 104 6.65 -6.02 -9.40
N PHE A 105 6.19 -5.10 -8.54
CA PHE A 105 6.47 -3.67 -8.64
C PHE A 105 7.68 -3.21 -7.82
N ILE A 106 8.38 -4.09 -7.10
CA ILE A 106 9.53 -3.66 -6.26
C ILE A 106 10.85 -4.21 -6.80
N LYS A 107 11.91 -3.41 -6.63
CA LYS A 107 13.28 -3.79 -6.91
C LYS A 107 14.08 -3.97 -5.64
N GLU A 108 15.13 -4.76 -5.72
CA GLU A 108 16.16 -4.85 -4.68
C GLU A 108 16.67 -3.45 -4.32
N ASN A 109 16.88 -3.20 -3.02
CA ASN A 109 17.27 -1.93 -2.40
C ASN A 109 16.19 -0.82 -2.42
N GLU A 110 14.92 -1.13 -2.71
CA GLU A 110 13.82 -0.16 -2.56
C GLU A 110 13.31 -0.08 -1.13
N SER A 111 12.96 1.14 -0.71
CA SER A 111 12.37 1.41 0.60
C SER A 111 10.86 1.14 0.60
N VAL A 112 10.40 0.41 1.61
CA VAL A 112 9.00 0.04 1.85
C VAL A 112 8.59 0.34 3.28
N ILE A 113 7.30 0.48 3.51
CA ILE A 113 6.76 0.65 4.85
C ILE A 113 6.11 -0.67 5.26
N VAL A 114 6.72 -1.37 6.21
CA VAL A 114 6.12 -2.58 6.79
C VAL A 114 5.40 -2.19 8.06
N THR A 115 4.13 -2.57 8.14
CA THR A 115 3.28 -2.32 9.31
C THR A 115 3.24 -3.58 10.17
N PHE A 116 3.77 -3.46 11.38
CA PHE A 116 3.80 -4.51 12.39
C PHE A 116 2.67 -4.34 13.40
N PHE A 117 2.05 -5.43 13.81
CA PHE A 117 1.10 -5.53 14.91
C PHE A 117 1.58 -6.60 15.88
N GLU A 118 1.87 -6.22 17.12
CA GLU A 118 2.38 -7.17 18.15
C GLU A 118 3.54 -8.04 17.63
N GLU A 119 4.55 -7.39 17.03
CA GLU A 119 5.74 -8.01 16.40
C GLU A 119 5.45 -8.84 15.13
N ARG A 120 4.19 -8.97 14.71
CA ARG A 120 3.82 -9.66 13.48
C ARG A 120 3.64 -8.69 12.32
N PRO A 121 4.27 -8.93 11.16
CA PRO A 121 4.03 -8.13 9.96
C PRO A 121 2.60 -8.36 9.47
N VAL A 122 1.85 -7.27 9.28
CA VAL A 122 0.44 -7.32 8.85
C VAL A 122 0.31 -6.93 7.39
N THR A 123 0.90 -5.81 7.01
CA THR A 123 0.79 -5.25 5.66
C THR A 123 2.12 -4.63 5.23
N VAL A 124 2.44 -4.78 3.95
CA VAL A 124 3.54 -4.06 3.30
C VAL A 124 2.91 -2.96 2.45
N GLU A 125 3.26 -1.71 2.72
CA GLU A 125 2.91 -0.58 1.86
C GLU A 125 4.14 -0.24 1.00
N LEU A 126 3.97 -0.39 -0.31
CA LEU A 126 4.96 0.05 -1.29
C LEU A 126 4.92 1.58 -1.45
N PRO A 127 6.01 2.21 -1.90
CA PRO A 127 5.97 3.59 -2.34
C PRO A 127 4.94 3.75 -3.47
N SER A 128 4.25 4.89 -3.53
CA SER A 128 3.19 5.17 -4.52
C SER A 128 3.69 5.15 -5.97
N SER A 129 5.00 5.30 -6.16
CA SER A 129 5.66 5.20 -7.45
C SER A 129 7.03 4.55 -7.31
N VAL A 130 7.36 3.69 -8.25
CA VAL A 130 8.65 2.97 -8.34
C VAL A 130 9.33 3.31 -9.64
N VAL A 131 10.67 3.32 -9.66
CA VAL A 131 11.45 3.60 -10.86
C VAL A 131 11.99 2.30 -11.45
N MET A 132 11.54 1.96 -12.65
CA MET A 132 11.92 0.74 -13.37
C MET A 132 12.62 1.04 -14.68
N GLU A 133 13.60 0.22 -15.05
CA GLU A 133 14.21 0.28 -16.36
C GLU A 133 13.42 -0.59 -17.35
N ILE A 134 13.22 -0.07 -18.56
CA ILE A 134 12.61 -0.82 -19.65
C ILE A 134 13.67 -1.70 -20.32
N VAL A 135 13.47 -3.02 -20.26
CA VAL A 135 14.36 -4.01 -20.90
C VAL A 135 13.88 -4.41 -22.30
N GLU A 136 12.59 -4.31 -22.56
CA GLU A 136 12.00 -4.66 -23.86
C GLU A 136 10.89 -3.68 -24.21
N ALA A 137 10.79 -3.25 -25.47
CA ALA A 137 9.72 -2.37 -25.90
C ALA A 137 9.30 -2.68 -27.33
N GLU A 138 7.99 -2.76 -27.57
CA GLU A 138 7.47 -3.01 -28.91
C GLU A 138 7.86 -1.89 -29.90
N ALA A 139 8.06 -2.27 -31.16
CA ALA A 139 8.41 -1.32 -32.21
C ALA A 139 7.24 -0.36 -32.49
N ALA A 140 7.52 0.93 -32.42
CA ALA A 140 6.53 1.97 -32.72
C ALA A 140 6.08 1.86 -34.19
N VAL A 141 4.82 1.47 -34.42
CA VAL A 141 4.23 1.48 -35.76
C VAL A 141 3.96 2.94 -36.15
N LYS A 142 4.86 3.53 -36.94
CA LYS A 142 4.83 4.91 -37.47
C LYS A 142 3.66 5.22 -38.44
N GLY A 143 2.52 4.55 -38.32
CA GLY A 143 1.42 4.61 -39.30
C GLY A 143 0.18 5.42 -38.90
N ASN A 144 -0.06 5.68 -37.62
CA ASN A 144 -1.34 6.25 -37.16
C ASN A 144 -1.16 7.65 -36.55
N SER A 145 -1.74 8.65 -37.22
CA SER A 145 -1.84 10.05 -36.81
C SER A 145 -2.80 10.25 -35.63
N VAL A 146 -2.52 9.65 -34.47
CA VAL A 146 -3.33 9.80 -33.26
C VAL A 146 -2.43 10.24 -32.10
N THR A 147 -2.76 11.34 -31.45
CA THR A 147 -1.90 12.10 -30.53
C THR A 147 -1.63 11.41 -29.18
N ASN A 148 -1.87 10.11 -29.00
CA ASN A 148 -1.67 9.42 -27.72
C ASN A 148 -1.47 7.90 -27.85
N LEU A 149 -0.71 7.43 -28.85
CA LEU A 149 -0.36 6.02 -28.95
C LEU A 149 0.56 5.61 -27.79
N THR A 150 0.15 4.57 -27.07
CA THR A 150 0.99 3.84 -26.13
C THR A 150 1.44 2.54 -26.77
N LYS A 151 2.61 2.05 -26.37
CA LYS A 151 3.15 0.74 -26.72
C LYS A 151 3.33 -0.08 -25.46
N ASN A 152 3.31 -1.41 -25.58
CA ASN A 152 3.68 -2.25 -24.46
C ASN A 152 5.21 -2.26 -24.34
N ALA A 153 5.67 -2.17 -23.10
CA ALA A 153 7.06 -2.30 -22.73
C ALA A 153 7.17 -3.19 -21.50
N LYS A 154 8.26 -3.94 -21.43
CA LYS A 154 8.58 -4.85 -20.34
C LYS A 154 9.66 -4.24 -19.47
N THR A 155 9.43 -4.22 -18.17
CA THR A 155 10.40 -3.77 -17.17
C THR A 155 11.40 -4.88 -16.82
N GLU A 156 12.48 -4.53 -16.12
CA GLU A 156 13.45 -5.52 -15.60
C GLU A 156 12.84 -6.58 -14.66
N THR A 157 11.73 -6.26 -13.98
CA THR A 157 10.98 -7.22 -13.15
C THR A 157 10.06 -8.14 -13.96
N GLY A 158 9.95 -7.89 -15.27
CA GLY A 158 9.07 -8.62 -16.18
C GLY A 158 7.66 -8.06 -16.28
N LEU A 159 7.36 -6.95 -15.59
CA LEU A 159 6.05 -6.28 -15.64
C LEU A 159 5.82 -5.68 -17.04
N GLU A 160 4.66 -5.95 -17.63
CA GLU A 160 4.22 -5.30 -18.87
C GLU A 160 3.49 -3.99 -18.55
N VAL A 161 4.02 -2.87 -19.03
CA VAL A 161 3.48 -1.53 -18.82
C VAL A 161 3.27 -0.81 -20.15
N LYS A 162 2.19 -0.03 -20.25
CA LYS A 162 1.93 0.82 -21.42
C LYS A 162 2.70 2.13 -21.30
N VAL A 163 3.68 2.31 -22.18
CA VAL A 163 4.52 3.52 -22.22
C VAL A 163 4.31 4.29 -23.52
N PRO A 164 4.54 5.62 -23.54
CA PRO A 164 4.50 6.40 -24.77
C PRO A 164 5.50 5.89 -25.83
N LEU A 165 5.21 6.09 -27.12
CA LEU A 165 6.05 5.65 -28.24
C LEU A 165 7.51 6.14 -28.18
N HIS A 166 7.77 7.27 -27.51
CA HIS A 166 9.09 7.88 -27.40
C HIS A 166 10.01 7.22 -26.37
N ILE A 167 9.49 6.34 -25.50
CA ILE A 167 10.28 5.63 -24.49
C ILE A 167 11.02 4.46 -25.15
N GLY A 168 12.33 4.39 -24.97
CA GLY A 168 13.17 3.32 -25.51
C GLY A 168 13.49 2.22 -24.49
N VAL A 169 14.24 1.21 -24.94
CA VAL A 169 14.93 0.26 -24.05
C VAL A 169 16.09 0.99 -23.36
N GLY A 170 16.34 0.68 -22.08
CA GLY A 170 17.36 1.32 -21.23
C GLY A 170 16.90 2.61 -20.55
N GLU A 171 15.64 2.99 -20.72
CA GLU A 171 15.07 4.19 -20.12
C GLU A 171 14.44 3.89 -18.77
N LYS A 172 14.69 4.76 -17.79
CA LYS A 172 14.08 4.68 -16.47
C LYS A 172 12.71 5.36 -16.48
N VAL A 173 11.69 4.58 -16.18
CA VAL A 173 10.30 5.02 -16.11
C VAL A 173 9.79 4.91 -14.69
N LYS A 174 8.98 5.88 -14.29
CA LYS A 174 8.25 5.87 -13.03
C LYS A 174 6.90 5.21 -13.26
N ILE A 175 6.57 4.19 -12.48
CA ILE A 175 5.34 3.40 -12.56
C ILE A 175 4.58 3.53 -11.24
N SER A 176 3.25 3.64 -11.29
CA SER A 176 2.41 3.60 -10.09
C SER A 176 2.27 2.16 -9.60
N THR A 177 2.54 1.92 -8.32
CA THR A 177 2.38 0.60 -7.68
C THR A 177 0.93 0.24 -7.39
N GLU A 178 0.02 1.23 -7.41
CA GLU A 178 -1.41 1.03 -7.17
C GLU A 178 -2.16 0.64 -8.45
N THR A 179 -1.87 1.31 -9.58
CA THR A 179 -2.57 1.08 -10.85
C THR A 179 -1.73 0.37 -11.91
N GLY A 180 -0.42 0.26 -11.71
CA GLY A 180 0.52 -0.25 -12.72
C GLY A 180 0.74 0.69 -13.90
N GLU A 181 0.28 1.94 -13.81
CA GLU A 181 0.35 2.90 -14.92
C GLU A 181 1.69 3.64 -14.97
N PHE A 182 2.10 4.00 -16.18
CA PHE A 182 3.24 4.88 -16.40
C PHE A 182 2.93 6.30 -15.89
N LEU A 183 3.74 6.79 -14.95
CA LEU A 183 3.62 8.13 -14.38
C LEU A 183 4.55 9.15 -15.08
N GLY A 184 5.67 8.71 -15.63
CA GLY A 184 6.62 9.60 -16.30
C GLY A 184 8.01 8.99 -16.48
N ARG A 185 8.92 9.71 -17.14
CA ARG A 185 10.35 9.37 -17.16
C ARG A 185 11.00 9.79 -15.84
N ALA A 186 11.84 8.92 -15.28
CA ALA A 186 12.72 9.25 -14.19
C ALA A 186 14.09 9.61 -14.77
N ASN A 187 14.44 10.91 -14.77
CA ASN A 187 15.78 11.39 -15.13
C ASN A 187 16.73 11.31 -13.94
#